data_AF-A0A6C0GQ96-F1
#
_entry.id   AF-A0A6C0GQ96-F1
#
_cell.length_a   1.000
_cell.length_b   1.000
_cell.length_c   1.000
_cell.angle_alpha   90.00
_cell.angle_beta   90.00
_cell.angle_gamma   90.00
#
_symmetry.space_group_name_H-M   'P 1'
#
loop_
_entity.id
_entity.type
_entity.pdbx_description
1 polymer ?
#
loop_
_entity_poly.entity_id
_entity_poly.type
_entity_poly.pdbx_seq_one_letter_code
_entity_poly.pdbx_strand_id
1 'polypeptide(L)'
;MKTFVKVLFTASIYSIISFHLFAQSGQASISSQSFEGNRHLYIDVHQLQPGKVKFEGVAEAHAKDLAVQSKYGVQFLKYWVDEQKGLVYCLSSASDSASIRKTHAEAHGLLPAYTYQVTDGPEAIIHGKGEFYLDVYELGAGKVTAKDVAAAHEKDLAVQQKYGVNFINYWVDENSGTVMCLSEAKNSTSVIHTHKEAHGLVPAYVLKVKQGE
;
A
#
# COMPACT_ATOMS: atom_id res chain seq x y z
N MET A 1 73.35 -71.07 27.37
CA MET A 1 72.71 -72.09 28.23
C MET A 1 71.22 -71.78 28.29
N LYS A 2 70.37 -72.69 27.78
CA LYS A 2 68.90 -72.77 27.98
C LYS A 2 68.07 -71.62 27.39
N THR A 3 66.83 -71.74 26.92
CA THR A 3 65.95 -72.78 26.38
C THR A 3 64.80 -71.96 25.79
N PHE A 4 64.34 -72.28 24.57
CA PHE A 4 63.16 -71.64 23.96
C PHE A 4 61.91 -71.90 24.80
N VAL A 5 61.13 -70.85 25.07
CA VAL A 5 59.72 -70.97 25.47
C VAL A 5 58.91 -70.06 24.57
N LYS A 6 58.13 -70.68 23.67
CA LYS A 6 57.03 -70.04 22.94
C LYS A 6 55.86 -69.88 23.92
N VAL A 7 55.39 -68.66 24.10
CA VAL A 7 54.06 -68.41 24.68
C VAL A 7 53.20 -67.74 23.61
N LEU A 8 52.16 -68.47 23.22
CA LEU A 8 51.07 -68.01 22.36
C LEU A 8 50.22 -67.02 23.16
N PHE A 9 50.12 -65.79 22.68
CA PHE A 9 49.11 -64.84 23.16
C PHE A 9 48.06 -64.63 22.09
N THR A 10 46.83 -64.96 22.47
CA THR A 10 45.59 -64.83 21.73
C THR A 10 45.30 -63.37 21.39
N ALA A 11 45.09 -63.08 20.11
CA ALA A 11 44.64 -61.77 19.64
C ALA A 11 43.16 -61.57 19.98
N SER A 12 42.89 -60.73 20.99
CA SER A 12 41.54 -60.21 21.25
C SER A 12 41.41 -58.87 20.52
N ILE A 13 40.72 -58.88 19.38
CA ILE A 13 40.49 -57.69 18.55
C ILE A 13 39.37 -56.89 19.22
N TYR A 14 39.73 -55.92 20.06
CA TYR A 14 38.79 -54.91 20.53
C TYR A 14 38.48 -53.97 19.36
N SER A 15 37.30 -54.11 18.78
CA SER A 15 36.78 -53.18 17.78
C SER A 15 36.43 -51.88 18.50
N ILE A 16 37.29 -50.87 18.36
CA ILE A 16 37.04 -49.51 18.84
C ILE A 16 36.03 -48.90 17.87
N ILE A 17 34.74 -48.96 18.22
CA ILE A 17 33.72 -48.19 17.52
C ILE A 17 33.96 -46.72 17.86
N SER A 18 34.68 -46.01 16.99
CA SER A 18 34.80 -44.56 17.04
C SER A 18 33.42 -43.95 16.80
N PHE A 19 32.72 -43.58 17.87
CA PHE A 19 31.57 -42.69 17.80
C PHE A 19 32.06 -41.34 17.24
N HIS A 20 31.91 -41.16 15.92
CA HIS A 20 32.01 -39.85 15.33
C HIS A 20 30.81 -39.06 15.85
N LEU A 21 31.05 -38.12 16.76
CA LEU A 21 30.10 -37.04 16.99
C LEU A 21 30.01 -36.28 15.67
N PHE A 22 28.99 -36.59 14.88
CA PHE A 22 28.50 -35.66 13.89
C PHE A 22 27.96 -34.47 14.66
N ALA A 23 28.76 -33.41 14.76
CA ALA A 23 28.23 -32.08 15.00
C ALA A 23 27.30 -31.79 13.82
N GLN A 24 26.00 -32.06 13.99
CA GLN A 24 24.99 -31.45 13.15
C GLN A 24 25.14 -29.95 13.35
N SER A 25 25.83 -29.29 12.42
CA SER A 25 25.55 -27.90 12.11
C SER A 25 24.11 -27.88 11.63
N GLY A 26 23.19 -27.85 12.59
CA GLY A 26 21.83 -27.40 12.36
C GLY A 26 21.98 -25.98 11.87
N GLN A 27 22.07 -25.81 10.54
CA GLN A 27 21.52 -24.64 9.92
C GLN A 27 20.07 -24.65 10.37
N ALA A 28 19.80 -23.92 11.45
CA ALA A 28 18.53 -23.25 11.59
C ALA A 28 18.44 -22.40 10.32
N SER A 29 17.89 -22.99 9.26
CA SER A 29 17.19 -22.24 8.25
C SER A 29 16.16 -21.48 9.06
N ILE A 30 16.47 -20.23 9.40
CA ILE A 30 15.47 -19.25 9.75
C ILE A 30 14.58 -19.27 8.53
N SER A 31 13.52 -20.06 8.63
CA SER A 31 12.36 -19.97 7.78
C SER A 31 12.09 -18.49 7.71
N SER A 32 12.21 -17.91 6.52
CA SER A 32 11.64 -16.62 6.18
C SER A 32 10.13 -16.76 6.35
N GLN A 33 9.70 -16.82 7.60
CA GLN A 33 8.32 -16.96 8.01
C GLN A 33 7.69 -15.60 7.77
N SER A 34 7.23 -15.42 6.53
CA SER A 34 6.05 -14.65 6.15
C SER A 34 5.79 -13.35 6.94
N PHE A 35 6.59 -12.32 6.69
CA PHE A 35 6.17 -10.93 6.99
C PHE A 35 5.39 -10.27 5.84
N GLU A 36 5.20 -10.96 4.71
CA GLU A 36 4.40 -10.46 3.56
C GLU A 36 2.89 -10.75 3.67
N GLY A 37 2.43 -11.43 4.71
CA GLY A 37 1.09 -12.04 4.72
C GLY A 37 -0.08 -11.19 5.22
N ASN A 38 0.12 -9.96 5.68
CA ASN A 38 -0.98 -9.17 6.25
C ASN A 38 -0.76 -7.67 6.04
N ARG A 39 -0.63 -7.24 4.79
CA ARG A 39 -0.59 -5.83 4.43
C ARG A 39 -1.88 -5.46 3.71
N HIS A 40 -2.42 -4.31 4.04
CA HIS A 40 -3.57 -3.70 3.38
C HIS A 40 -3.17 -2.35 2.81
N LEU A 41 -3.95 -1.85 1.85
CA LEU A 41 -3.84 -0.48 1.40
C LEU A 41 -4.68 0.42 2.30
N TYR A 42 -4.14 1.62 2.53
CA TYR A 42 -4.80 2.66 3.27
C TYR A 42 -4.71 3.97 2.50
N ILE A 43 -5.81 4.72 2.50
CA ILE A 43 -5.77 6.15 2.20
C ILE A 43 -6.06 6.92 3.48
N ASP A 44 -5.06 7.66 3.95
CA ASP A 44 -5.26 8.65 5.00
C ASP A 44 -5.43 10.05 4.42
N VAL A 45 -6.19 10.89 5.14
CA VAL A 45 -6.60 12.21 4.67
C VAL A 45 -6.24 13.26 5.71
N HIS A 46 -5.42 14.23 5.30
CA HIS A 46 -5.10 15.41 6.09
C HIS A 46 -5.96 16.59 5.65
N GLN A 47 -6.59 17.23 6.62
CA GLN A 47 -7.37 18.45 6.43
C GLN A 47 -6.66 19.62 7.08
N LEU A 48 -6.01 20.42 6.25
CA LEU A 48 -5.30 21.65 6.61
C LEU A 48 -6.16 22.86 6.24
N GLN A 49 -5.79 24.04 6.73
CA GLN A 49 -6.49 25.26 6.36
C GLN A 49 -6.33 25.55 4.84
N PRO A 50 -7.40 26.00 4.15
CA PRO A 50 -7.34 26.38 2.74
C PRO A 50 -6.16 27.31 2.42
N GLY A 51 -5.40 26.98 1.37
CA GLY A 51 -4.22 27.75 0.94
C GLY A 51 -3.01 27.68 1.87
N LYS A 52 -3.06 26.89 2.96
CA LYS A 52 -1.93 26.70 3.90
C LYS A 52 -1.11 25.44 3.64
N VAL A 53 -1.51 24.61 2.68
CA VAL A 53 -0.70 23.49 2.18
C VAL A 53 -0.05 23.87 0.86
N LYS A 54 1.21 23.45 0.69
CA LYS A 54 1.95 23.57 -0.57
C LYS A 54 2.41 22.20 -1.03
N PHE A 55 2.37 21.95 -2.34
CA PHE A 55 2.78 20.66 -2.90
C PHE A 55 4.21 20.30 -2.49
N GLU A 56 5.13 21.26 -2.52
CA GLU A 56 6.53 21.08 -2.12
C GLU A 56 6.66 20.76 -0.62
N GLY A 57 5.84 21.40 0.21
CA GLY A 57 5.80 21.09 1.65
C GLY A 57 5.27 19.68 1.94
N VAL A 58 4.33 19.19 1.13
CA VAL A 58 3.86 17.80 1.22
C VAL A 58 4.94 16.83 0.74
N ALA A 59 5.69 17.16 -0.32
CA ALA A 59 6.83 16.37 -0.78
C ALA A 59 7.90 16.23 0.32
N GLU A 60 8.21 17.32 1.02
CA GLU A 60 9.14 17.30 2.16
C GLU A 60 8.60 16.48 3.35
N ALA A 61 7.30 16.55 3.63
CA ALA A 61 6.66 15.73 4.67
C ALA A 61 6.72 14.25 4.31
N HIS A 62 6.38 13.91 3.06
CA HIS A 62 6.44 12.55 2.54
C HIS A 62 7.87 11.98 2.63
N ALA A 63 8.90 12.76 2.25
CA ALA A 63 10.28 12.34 2.40
C ALA A 63 10.66 12.00 3.86
N LYS A 64 10.07 12.70 4.85
CA LYS A 64 10.25 12.37 6.27
C LYS A 64 9.51 11.10 6.66
N ASP A 65 8.32 10.86 6.12
CA ASP A 65 7.61 9.59 6.30
C ASP A 65 8.44 8.42 5.76
N LEU A 66 8.97 8.56 4.53
CA LEU A 66 9.87 7.57 3.91
C LEU A 66 11.11 7.28 4.77
N ALA A 67 11.68 8.30 5.42
CA ALA A 67 12.88 8.14 6.24
C ALA A 67 12.67 7.26 7.49
N VAL A 68 11.44 7.16 8.01
CA VAL A 68 11.14 6.42 9.25
C VAL A 68 10.15 5.27 9.08
N GLN A 69 9.54 5.10 7.89
CA GLN A 69 8.48 4.11 7.64
C GLN A 69 8.86 2.66 7.98
N SER A 70 10.12 2.28 7.77
CA SER A 70 10.60 0.92 8.01
C SER A 70 10.53 0.53 9.49
N LYS A 71 10.67 1.50 10.40
CA LYS A 71 10.52 1.33 11.85
C LYS A 71 9.14 0.84 12.25
N TYR A 72 8.12 1.20 11.47
CA TYR A 72 6.72 0.87 11.72
C TYR A 72 6.16 -0.15 10.74
N GLY A 73 6.98 -0.67 9.83
CA GLY A 73 6.52 -1.58 8.78
C GLY A 73 5.53 -0.94 7.82
N VAL A 74 5.58 0.39 7.63
CA VAL A 74 4.73 1.12 6.69
C VAL A 74 5.48 1.28 5.36
N GLN A 75 4.75 1.31 4.27
CA GLN A 75 5.27 1.69 2.96
C GLN A 75 4.35 2.77 2.40
N PHE A 76 4.81 4.02 2.39
CA PHE A 76 4.13 5.09 1.68
C PHE A 76 4.38 4.95 0.17
N LEU A 77 3.34 5.19 -0.64
CA LEU A 77 3.33 4.87 -2.06
C LEU A 77 3.14 6.11 -2.94
N LYS A 78 2.08 6.87 -2.70
CA LYS A 78 1.70 8.06 -3.49
C LYS A 78 0.98 9.07 -2.62
N TYR A 79 0.92 10.31 -3.07
CA TYR A 79 0.08 11.32 -2.44
C TYR A 79 -0.54 12.28 -3.46
N TRP A 80 -1.70 12.83 -3.11
CA TRP A 80 -2.43 13.81 -3.92
C TRP A 80 -2.78 15.04 -3.10
N VAL A 81 -2.51 16.23 -3.65
CA VAL A 81 -2.64 17.51 -2.95
C VAL A 81 -3.61 18.44 -3.67
N ASP A 82 -4.64 18.90 -2.96
CA ASP A 82 -5.43 20.08 -3.33
C ASP A 82 -4.99 21.27 -2.46
N GLU A 83 -4.15 22.14 -3.02
CA GLU A 83 -3.63 23.33 -2.32
C GLU A 83 -4.73 24.36 -1.99
N GLN A 84 -5.80 24.40 -2.81
CA GLN A 84 -6.87 25.38 -2.61
C GLN A 84 -7.73 24.99 -1.42
N LYS A 85 -8.07 23.71 -1.30
CA LYS A 85 -8.89 23.20 -0.20
C LYS A 85 -8.10 22.80 1.03
N GLY A 86 -6.77 22.69 0.95
CA GLY A 86 -5.97 22.24 2.07
C GLY A 86 -6.08 20.73 2.31
N LEU A 87 -6.30 19.94 1.26
CA LEU A 87 -6.50 18.49 1.39
C LEU A 87 -5.28 17.74 0.86
N VAL A 88 -4.85 16.72 1.62
CA VAL A 88 -3.82 15.77 1.21
C VAL A 88 -4.35 14.36 1.42
N TYR A 89 -4.20 13.52 0.41
CA TYR A 89 -4.54 12.10 0.43
C TYR A 89 -3.25 11.31 0.26
N CYS A 90 -2.91 10.44 1.20
CA CYS A 90 -1.70 9.61 1.15
C CYS A 90 -2.11 8.15 0.98
N LEU A 91 -1.61 7.48 -0.07
CA LEU A 91 -1.73 6.04 -0.24
C LEU A 91 -0.54 5.35 0.42
N SER A 92 -0.80 4.41 1.30
CA SER A 92 0.22 3.58 1.93
C SER A 92 -0.22 2.14 2.06
N SER A 93 0.75 1.24 2.21
CA SER A 93 0.56 -0.14 2.60
C SER A 93 1.07 -0.35 4.02
N ALA A 94 0.30 -1.04 4.87
CA ALA A 94 0.68 -1.36 6.24
C ALA A 94 -0.14 -2.55 6.77
N SER A 95 0.24 -3.11 7.92
CA SER A 95 -0.56 -4.13 8.60
C SER A 95 -1.74 -3.56 9.40
N ASP A 96 -1.65 -2.29 9.79
CA ASP A 96 -2.69 -1.58 10.52
C ASP A 96 -2.53 -0.06 10.34
N SER A 97 -3.62 0.69 10.56
CA SER A 97 -3.63 2.14 10.45
C SER A 97 -2.91 2.87 11.60
N ALA A 98 -2.74 2.24 12.75
CA ALA A 98 -2.04 2.86 13.88
C ALA A 98 -0.54 3.00 13.61
N SER A 99 0.05 2.08 12.85
CA SER A 99 1.44 2.14 12.38
C SER A 99 1.68 3.30 11.41
N ILE A 100 0.71 3.59 10.53
CA ILE A 100 0.72 4.78 9.66
C ILE A 100 0.69 6.05 10.52
N ARG A 101 -0.25 6.13 11.47
CA ARG A 101 -0.37 7.29 12.37
C ARG A 101 0.90 7.53 13.19
N LYS A 102 1.56 6.48 13.68
CA LYS A 102 2.84 6.58 14.40
C LYS A 102 3.97 7.08 13.50
N THR A 103 3.98 6.65 12.24
CA THR A 103 4.97 7.12 11.25
C THR A 103 4.85 8.62 11.05
N HIS A 104 3.66 9.13 10.72
CA HIS A 104 3.44 10.57 10.59
C HIS A 104 3.79 11.35 11.86
N ALA A 105 3.43 10.80 13.03
CA ALA A 105 3.73 11.42 14.32
C ALA A 105 5.25 11.63 14.51
N GLU A 106 6.06 10.63 14.19
CA GLU A 106 7.52 10.70 14.30
C GLU A 106 8.16 11.53 13.19
N ALA A 107 7.66 11.41 11.96
CA ALA A 107 8.21 12.07 10.79
C ALA A 107 8.06 13.61 10.84
N HIS A 108 6.84 14.08 11.13
CA HIS A 108 6.52 15.52 11.05
C HIS A 108 5.41 15.98 12.00
N GLY A 109 4.79 15.08 12.77
CA GLY A 109 3.82 15.41 13.82
C GLY A 109 2.42 15.83 13.33
N LEU A 110 2.19 15.89 12.00
CA LEU A 110 0.86 16.16 11.44
C LEU A 110 0.12 14.84 11.34
N LEU A 111 -1.03 14.71 11.99
CA LEU A 111 -1.79 13.47 12.00
C LEU A 111 -2.98 13.55 11.04
N PRO A 112 -3.34 12.45 10.35
CA PRO A 112 -4.48 12.44 9.47
C PRO A 112 -5.79 12.60 10.27
N ALA A 113 -6.77 13.25 9.64
CA ALA A 113 -8.13 13.39 10.14
C ALA A 113 -8.94 12.11 9.92
N TYR A 114 -8.68 11.41 8.80
CA TYR A 114 -9.33 10.16 8.44
C TYR A 114 -8.31 9.14 7.95
N THR A 115 -8.59 7.85 8.15
CA THR A 115 -7.81 6.76 7.55
C THR A 115 -8.78 5.67 7.12
N TYR A 116 -8.78 5.37 5.82
CA TYR A 116 -9.63 4.39 5.19
C TYR A 116 -8.78 3.18 4.82
N GLN A 117 -9.21 1.98 5.21
CA GLN A 117 -8.64 0.75 4.63
C GLN A 117 -9.32 0.51 3.30
N VAL A 118 -8.56 0.46 2.21
CA VAL A 118 -9.13 0.47 0.86
C VAL A 118 -8.77 -0.77 0.07
N THR A 119 -9.66 -1.14 -0.85
CA THR A 119 -9.37 -2.02 -1.98
C THR A 119 -9.25 -1.16 -3.23
N ASP A 120 -8.22 -1.39 -4.04
CA ASP A 120 -7.97 -0.66 -5.28
C ASP A 120 -8.42 -1.40 -6.54
N GLY A 121 -8.45 -0.66 -7.65
CA GLY A 121 -8.63 -1.19 -8.99
C GLY A 121 -7.30 -1.38 -9.74
N PRO A 122 -7.36 -1.91 -10.97
CA PRO A 122 -6.19 -1.91 -11.85
C PRO A 122 -5.83 -0.47 -12.23
N GLU A 123 -4.57 -0.10 -12.01
CA GLU A 123 -4.06 1.22 -12.41
C GLU A 123 -3.83 1.29 -13.93
N ALA A 124 -4.45 2.26 -14.59
CA ALA A 124 -4.28 2.54 -16.02
C ALA A 124 -3.07 3.43 -16.29
N ILE A 125 -2.63 3.45 -17.54
CA ILE A 125 -1.52 4.29 -17.99
C ILE A 125 -1.93 5.76 -17.94
N ILE A 126 -1.08 6.59 -17.34
CA ILE A 126 -1.21 8.06 -17.37
C ILE A 126 -0.74 8.56 -18.75
N HIS A 127 -1.53 9.42 -19.40
CA HIS A 127 -1.20 9.91 -20.74
C HIS A 127 -0.44 11.24 -20.74
N GLY A 128 -0.45 11.99 -19.65
CA GLY A 128 0.25 13.29 -19.52
C GLY A 128 -0.35 14.41 -20.37
N LYS A 129 -1.64 14.31 -20.69
CA LYS A 129 -2.41 15.22 -21.56
C LYS A 129 -3.43 16.06 -20.79
N GLY A 130 -3.54 15.90 -19.48
CA GLY A 130 -4.52 16.59 -18.65
C GLY A 130 -4.01 16.91 -17.26
N GLU A 131 -4.96 17.36 -16.44
CA GLU A 131 -4.80 17.61 -15.02
C GLU A 131 -5.37 16.42 -14.24
N PHE A 132 -4.82 16.15 -13.06
CA PHE A 132 -5.38 15.10 -12.20
C PHE A 132 -6.59 15.61 -11.44
N TYR A 133 -7.61 14.76 -11.38
CA TYR A 133 -8.80 14.95 -10.58
C TYR A 133 -8.99 13.76 -9.66
N LEU A 134 -9.20 14.05 -8.37
CA LEU A 134 -9.63 13.08 -7.37
C LEU A 134 -11.09 13.37 -7.05
N ASP A 135 -11.99 12.50 -7.47
CA ASP A 135 -13.40 12.56 -7.12
C ASP A 135 -13.72 11.60 -5.98
N VAL A 136 -14.64 12.03 -5.11
CA VAL A 136 -14.96 11.31 -3.87
C VAL A 136 -16.46 11.11 -3.76
N TYR A 137 -16.85 9.88 -3.44
CA TYR A 137 -18.21 9.48 -3.14
C TYR A 137 -18.32 9.12 -1.66
N GLU A 138 -19.44 9.51 -1.06
CA GLU A 138 -19.82 9.17 0.31
C GLU A 138 -21.18 8.45 0.26
N LEU A 139 -21.14 7.14 0.02
CA LEU A 139 -22.35 6.34 -0.23
C LEU A 139 -22.98 5.82 1.07
N GLY A 140 -22.21 5.83 2.17
CA GLY A 140 -22.62 5.34 3.47
C GLY A 140 -22.31 3.86 3.69
N ALA A 141 -22.16 3.49 4.96
CA ALA A 141 -21.72 2.16 5.38
C ALA A 141 -22.60 1.04 4.81
N GLY A 142 -21.96 0.02 4.24
CA GLY A 142 -22.63 -1.17 3.69
C GLY A 142 -23.49 -0.92 2.44
N LYS A 143 -23.30 0.22 1.74
CA LYS A 143 -24.04 0.56 0.51
C LYS A 143 -23.32 0.24 -0.79
N VAL A 144 -22.03 -0.10 -0.72
CA VAL A 144 -21.19 -0.34 -1.88
C VAL A 144 -20.19 -1.45 -1.57
N THR A 145 -19.94 -2.32 -2.55
CA THR A 145 -18.87 -3.32 -2.49
C THR A 145 -17.75 -3.01 -3.47
N ALA A 146 -16.56 -3.59 -3.28
CA ALA A 146 -15.47 -3.48 -4.24
C ALA A 146 -15.86 -3.99 -5.64
N LYS A 147 -16.73 -5.00 -5.70
CA LYS A 147 -17.29 -5.51 -6.95
C LYS A 147 -18.21 -4.48 -7.63
N ASP A 148 -19.02 -3.76 -6.86
CA ASP A 148 -19.90 -2.72 -7.41
C ASP A 148 -19.08 -1.56 -7.99
N VAL A 149 -18.01 -1.14 -7.31
CA VAL A 149 -17.10 -0.09 -7.80
C VAL A 149 -16.38 -0.55 -9.06
N ALA A 150 -15.85 -1.77 -9.10
CA ALA A 150 -15.25 -2.33 -10.31
C ALA A 150 -16.22 -2.32 -11.49
N ALA A 151 -17.47 -2.74 -11.26
CA ALA A 151 -18.50 -2.74 -12.31
C ALA A 151 -18.94 -1.34 -12.76
N ALA A 152 -18.89 -0.34 -11.85
CA ALA A 152 -19.12 1.06 -12.21
C ALA A 152 -17.95 1.63 -13.02
N HIS A 153 -16.72 1.35 -12.61
CA HIS A 153 -15.51 1.78 -13.28
C HIS A 153 -15.43 1.26 -14.72
N GLU A 154 -15.77 0.00 -14.97
CA GLU A 154 -15.85 -0.54 -16.34
C GLU A 154 -16.84 0.24 -17.23
N LYS A 155 -17.94 0.75 -16.66
CA LYS A 155 -18.88 1.60 -17.40
C LYS A 155 -18.27 2.97 -17.67
N ASP A 156 -17.51 3.53 -16.73
CA ASP A 156 -16.78 4.77 -16.94
C ASP A 156 -15.77 4.62 -18.08
N LEU A 157 -14.98 3.54 -18.08
CA LEU A 157 -14.02 3.22 -19.14
C LEU A 157 -14.71 3.11 -20.51
N ALA A 158 -15.92 2.56 -20.59
CA ALA A 158 -16.66 2.41 -21.85
C ALA A 158 -17.04 3.75 -22.50
N VAL A 159 -17.16 4.84 -21.72
CA VAL A 159 -17.58 6.16 -22.22
C VAL A 159 -16.53 7.26 -22.07
N GLN A 160 -15.44 7.05 -21.34
CA GLN A 160 -14.46 8.09 -21.00
C GLN A 160 -13.89 8.87 -22.20
N GLN A 161 -13.69 8.18 -23.34
CA GLN A 161 -13.11 8.78 -24.53
C GLN A 161 -14.01 9.87 -25.12
N LYS A 162 -15.33 9.74 -24.97
CA LYS A 162 -16.32 10.75 -25.41
C LYS A 162 -16.10 12.09 -24.72
N TYR A 163 -15.64 12.09 -23.47
CA TYR A 163 -15.45 13.27 -22.65
C TYR A 163 -13.98 13.69 -22.53
N GLY A 164 -13.07 12.93 -23.15
CA GLY A 164 -11.62 13.15 -23.03
C GLY A 164 -11.12 12.94 -21.60
N VAL A 165 -11.69 11.96 -20.90
CA VAL A 165 -11.27 11.55 -19.56
C VAL A 165 -10.45 10.27 -19.67
N ASN A 166 -9.41 10.16 -18.85
CA ASN A 166 -8.68 8.94 -18.59
C ASN A 166 -8.86 8.57 -17.12
N PHE A 167 -9.71 7.60 -16.81
CA PHE A 167 -9.79 7.08 -15.45
C PHE A 167 -8.59 6.19 -15.17
N ILE A 168 -7.85 6.50 -14.10
CA ILE A 168 -6.54 5.91 -13.78
C ILE A 168 -6.67 4.81 -12.75
N ASN A 169 -7.30 5.08 -11.61
CA ASN A 169 -7.50 4.08 -10.56
C ASN A 169 -8.70 4.48 -9.69
N TYR A 170 -9.17 3.55 -8.86
CA TYR A 170 -10.13 3.80 -7.80
C TYR A 170 -9.70 3.10 -6.52
N TRP A 171 -10.21 3.60 -5.39
CA TRP A 171 -10.05 3.01 -4.07
C TRP A 171 -11.39 3.06 -3.35
N VAL A 172 -11.75 1.97 -2.68
CA VAL A 172 -13.01 1.88 -1.93
C VAL A 172 -12.78 1.33 -0.53
N ASP A 173 -13.33 2.04 0.46
CA ASP A 173 -13.58 1.51 1.79
C ASP A 173 -15.05 1.09 1.90
N GLU A 174 -15.29 -0.22 1.85
CA GLU A 174 -16.64 -0.80 1.94
C GLU A 174 -17.27 -0.53 3.32
N ASN A 175 -16.46 -0.31 4.37
CA ASN A 175 -16.97 -0.07 5.72
C ASN A 175 -17.65 1.30 5.84
N SER A 176 -17.02 2.36 5.33
CA SER A 176 -17.63 3.70 5.31
C SER A 176 -18.53 3.94 4.09
N GLY A 177 -18.32 3.18 3.02
CA GLY A 177 -18.88 3.45 1.70
C GLY A 177 -18.21 4.64 1.00
N THR A 178 -16.95 4.94 1.33
CA THR A 178 -16.16 5.97 0.66
C THR A 178 -15.51 5.38 -0.58
N VAL A 179 -15.69 6.04 -1.73
CA VAL A 179 -15.00 5.70 -2.99
C VAL A 179 -14.21 6.93 -3.44
N MET A 180 -12.97 6.71 -3.85
CA MET A 180 -12.08 7.75 -4.38
C MET A 180 -11.61 7.30 -5.76
N CYS A 181 -11.83 8.09 -6.81
CA CYS A 181 -11.35 7.79 -8.16
C CYS A 181 -10.33 8.85 -8.59
N LEU A 182 -9.21 8.40 -9.17
CA LEU A 182 -8.24 9.26 -9.81
C LEU A 182 -8.47 9.24 -11.32
N SER A 183 -8.55 10.42 -11.92
CA SER A 183 -8.66 10.59 -13.36
C SER A 183 -7.75 11.70 -13.88
N GLU A 184 -7.41 11.63 -15.16
CA GLU A 184 -6.77 12.70 -15.91
C GLU A 184 -7.80 13.28 -16.90
N ALA A 185 -8.01 14.59 -16.85
CA ALA A 185 -8.98 15.28 -17.71
C ALA A 185 -8.61 16.74 -17.94
N LYS A 186 -9.30 17.42 -18.86
CA LYS A 186 -9.14 18.87 -19.07
C LYS A 186 -9.84 19.73 -18.00
N ASN A 187 -10.90 19.20 -17.41
CA ASN A 187 -11.72 19.87 -16.39
C ASN A 187 -12.53 18.83 -15.61
N SER A 188 -12.97 19.18 -14.39
CA SER A 188 -13.78 18.30 -13.54
C SER A 188 -15.19 18.03 -14.10
N THR A 189 -15.74 18.93 -14.92
CA THR A 189 -17.07 18.75 -15.53
C THR A 189 -17.09 17.55 -16.47
N SER A 190 -16.02 17.31 -17.24
CA SER A 190 -15.87 16.10 -18.07
C SER A 190 -15.92 14.82 -17.23
N VAL A 191 -15.26 14.81 -16.05
CA VAL A 191 -15.28 13.66 -15.13
C VAL A 191 -16.72 13.39 -14.65
N ILE A 192 -17.40 14.43 -14.16
CA ILE A 192 -18.79 14.32 -13.67
C ILE A 192 -19.75 13.86 -14.77
N HIS A 193 -19.63 14.39 -15.99
CA HIS A 193 -20.46 13.97 -17.11
C HIS A 193 -20.23 12.51 -17.50
N THR A 194 -18.98 12.04 -17.40
CA THR A 194 -18.66 10.65 -17.68
C THR A 194 -19.35 9.71 -16.70
N HIS A 195 -19.21 9.93 -15.39
CA HIS A 195 -19.91 9.14 -14.37
C HIS A 195 -21.43 9.17 -14.53
N LYS A 196 -21.98 10.36 -14.79
CA LYS A 196 -23.42 10.54 -14.98
C LYS A 196 -23.94 9.75 -16.19
N GLU A 197 -23.19 9.70 -17.28
CA GLU A 197 -23.56 8.90 -18.46
C GLU A 197 -23.34 7.41 -18.24
N ALA A 198 -22.24 7.02 -17.60
CA ALA A 198 -21.84 5.63 -17.38
C ALA A 198 -22.81 4.88 -16.46
N HIS A 199 -23.14 5.48 -15.31
CA HIS A 199 -23.91 4.81 -14.26
C HIS A 199 -24.84 5.75 -13.47
N GLY A 200 -24.94 7.03 -13.83
CA GLY A 200 -25.93 7.96 -13.27
C GLY A 200 -25.60 8.54 -11.90
N LEU A 201 -24.56 8.05 -11.22
CA LEU A 201 -24.10 8.62 -9.96
C LEU A 201 -23.17 9.80 -10.22
N VAL A 202 -23.18 10.76 -9.31
CA VAL A 202 -22.26 11.91 -9.32
C VAL A 202 -21.50 11.95 -7.99
N PRO A 203 -20.21 12.32 -8.00
CA PRO A 203 -19.41 12.36 -6.78
C PRO A 203 -19.91 13.46 -5.83
N ALA A 204 -19.67 13.28 -4.53
CA ALA A 204 -19.94 14.31 -3.53
C ALA A 204 -19.11 15.57 -3.82
N TYR A 205 -17.86 15.39 -4.25
CA TYR A 205 -17.01 16.47 -4.73
C TYR A 205 -15.91 15.95 -5.68
N VAL A 206 -15.36 16.86 -6.49
CA VAL A 206 -14.20 16.62 -7.35
C VAL A 206 -13.12 17.65 -7.01
N LEU A 207 -11.90 17.17 -6.81
CA LEU A 207 -10.72 17.96 -6.47
C LEU A 207 -9.77 18.00 -7.67
N LYS A 208 -9.24 19.18 -8.01
CA LYS A 208 -8.06 19.24 -8.88
C LYS A 208 -6.84 19.01 -8.00
N VAL A 209 -6.06 17.98 -8.29
CA VAL A 209 -4.95 17.55 -7.43
C VAL A 209 -3.61 17.57 -8.17
N LYS A 210 -2.52 17.69 -7.42
CA LYS A 210 -1.17 17.37 -7.87
C LYS A 210 -0.75 16.04 -7.24
N GLN A 211 -0.16 15.14 -8.01
CA GLN A 211 0.33 13.85 -7.53
C GLN A 211 1.83 13.90 -7.28
N GLY A 212 2.28 13.23 -6.22
CA GLY A 212 3.68 12.81 -6.03
C GLY A 212 3.77 11.38 -5.50
N GLU A 213 5.01 10.91 -5.34
CA GLU A 213 5.41 9.56 -4.91
C GLU A 213 6.71 9.60 -4.12
#